data_AF-G0EG99-F1
#
_entry.id   AF-G0EG99-F1
#
_cell.length_a   1.000
_cell.length_b   1.000
_cell.length_c   1.000
_cell.angle_alpha   90.00
_cell.angle_beta   90.00
_cell.angle_gamma   90.00
#
_symmetry.space_group_name_H-M   'P 1'
#
loop_
_entity.id
_entity.type
_entity.pdbx_description
1 polymer ?
#
loop_
_entity_poly.entity_id
_entity_poly.type
_entity_poly.pdbx_seq_one_letter_code
_entity_poly.pdbx_strand_id
1 'polypeptide(L)'
;MGRAKRVLLGLLVLLVAGYLGMDLVVSLPPFIFYENIVLAVTYAVFAAMIVRGRNVYPWLALVAGFNAGRVSRSVVTSLGEPGRLALQHTPLLIMLLLVGTLAAYLSYRQEHGQG
;
A
#
# COMPACT_ATOMS: atom_id res chain seq x y z
N MET A 1 -17.47 -13.15 2.82
CA MET A 1 -16.27 -12.41 2.34
C MET A 1 -15.11 -13.38 2.15
N GLY A 2 -14.53 -13.48 0.94
CA GLY A 2 -13.44 -14.42 0.65
C GLY A 2 -12.19 -14.23 1.53
N ARG A 3 -11.38 -15.28 1.72
CA ARG A 3 -10.14 -15.22 2.53
C ARG A 3 -9.18 -14.14 2.02
N ALA A 4 -8.94 -14.09 0.70
CA ALA A 4 -8.08 -13.08 0.07
C ALA A 4 -8.54 -11.64 0.37
N LYS A 5 -9.85 -11.37 0.30
CA LYS A 5 -10.41 -10.05 0.62
C LYS A 5 -10.21 -9.67 2.09
N ARG A 6 -10.31 -10.63 3.02
CA ARG A 6 -9.99 -10.40 4.45
C ARG A 6 -8.52 -10.07 4.67
N VAL A 7 -7.63 -10.82 4.02
CA VAL A 7 -6.18 -10.57 4.08
C VAL A 7 -5.86 -9.18 3.53
N LEU A 8 -6.41 -8.81 2.36
CA LEU A 8 -6.22 -7.49 1.77
C LEU A 8 -6.66 -6.37 2.72
N LEU A 9 -7.84 -6.50 3.35
CA LEU A 9 -8.33 -5.52 4.32
C LEU A 9 -7.42 -5.42 5.54
N GLY A 10 -6.92 -6.54 6.07
CA GLY A 10 -5.95 -6.54 7.16
C GLY A 10 -4.65 -5.81 6.79
N LEU A 11 -4.14 -6.06 5.58
CA LEU A 11 -2.97 -5.35 5.06
C LEU A 11 -3.22 -3.85 4.89
N LEU A 12 -4.40 -3.45 4.40
CA LEU A 12 -4.76 -2.03 4.28
C LEU A 12 -4.82 -1.35 5.64
N VAL A 13 -5.40 -1.99 6.65
CA VAL A 13 -5.41 -1.46 8.03
C VAL A 13 -4.00 -1.28 8.56
N LEU A 14 -3.14 -2.29 8.37
CA LEU A 14 -1.74 -2.22 8.80
C LEU A 14 -0.97 -1.12 8.06
N LEU A 15 -1.22 -0.94 6.76
CA LEU A 15 -0.61 0.10 5.94
C LEU A 15 -1.02 1.50 6.39
N VAL A 16 -2.31 1.71 6.67
CA VAL A 16 -2.83 2.98 7.23
C VAL A 16 -2.21 3.26 8.59
N ALA A 17 -2.17 2.27 9.48
CA ALA A 17 -1.54 2.40 10.79
C ALA A 17 -0.04 2.69 10.66
N GLY A 18 0.64 2.09 9.69
CA GLY A 18 2.06 2.34 9.42
C GLY A 18 2.33 3.78 8.99
N TYR A 19 1.54 4.32 8.05
CA TYR A 19 1.69 5.71 7.62
C TYR A 19 1.47 6.70 8.75
N LEU A 20 0.40 6.53 9.52
CA LEU A 20 0.10 7.42 10.65
C LEU A 20 1.07 7.24 11.82
N GLY A 21 1.50 6.00 12.07
CA GLY A 21 2.38 5.67 13.19
C GLY A 21 3.78 6.26 13.02
N MET A 22 4.32 6.28 11.80
CA MET A 22 5.62 6.88 11.53
C MET A 22 5.64 8.38 11.86
N ASP A 23 4.56 9.09 11.56
CA ASP A 23 4.40 10.51 11.86
C ASP A 23 4.37 10.81 13.37
N LEU A 24 3.99 9.84 14.20
CA LEU A 24 3.96 9.97 15.66
C LEU A 24 5.30 9.66 16.33
N VAL A 25 6.13 8.82 15.72
CA VAL A 25 7.40 8.36 16.30
C VAL A 25 8.56 9.25 15.88
N VAL A 26 8.50 9.86 14.69
CA VAL A 26 9.59 10.64 14.12
C VAL A 26 9.08 11.99 13.65
N SER A 27 9.76 13.06 14.04
CA SER A 27 9.49 14.41 13.49
C SER A 27 9.94 14.48 12.04
N LEU A 28 8.99 14.23 11.13
CA LEU A 28 9.23 14.27 9.69
C LEU A 28 9.12 15.71 9.15
N PRO A 29 9.84 16.04 8.06
CA PRO A 29 9.61 17.27 7.32
C PRO A 29 8.12 17.41 6.95
N PRO A 30 7.53 18.63 7.00
CA PRO A 30 6.09 18.82 6.79
C PRO A 30 5.55 18.20 5.50
N PHE A 31 6.33 18.24 4.42
CA PHE A 31 5.94 17.62 3.15
C PHE A 31 5.72 16.10 3.27
N ILE A 32 6.60 15.38 3.97
CA ILE A 32 6.49 13.92 4.15
C ILE A 32 5.30 13.59 5.05
N PHE A 33 5.06 14.38 6.09
CA PHE A 33 3.89 14.25 6.96
C PHE A 33 2.58 14.35 6.17
N TYR A 34 2.43 15.40 5.34
CA TYR A 34 1.23 15.54 4.52
C TYR A 34 1.09 14.41 3.49
N GLU A 35 2.19 13.96 2.89
CA GLU A 35 2.18 12.82 1.97
C GLU A 35 1.70 11.53 2.67
N ASN A 36 2.19 11.25 3.88
CA ASN A 36 1.76 10.10 4.68
C ASN A 36 0.28 10.17 5.03
N ILE A 37 -0.24 11.33 5.43
CA ILE A 37 -1.68 11.54 5.67
C ILE A 37 -2.49 11.26 4.41
N VAL A 38 -2.08 11.80 3.26
CA VAL A 38 -2.80 11.60 2.00
C VAL A 38 -2.84 10.12 1.62
N LEU A 39 -1.72 9.40 1.77
CA LEU A 39 -1.65 7.96 1.52
C LEU A 39 -2.51 7.16 2.50
N ALA A 40 -2.45 7.48 3.79
CA ALA A 40 -3.28 6.85 4.82
C ALA A 40 -4.78 7.02 4.52
N VAL A 41 -5.22 8.23 4.21
CA VAL A 41 -6.62 8.51 3.82
C VAL A 41 -6.99 7.73 2.56
N THR A 42 -6.12 7.72 1.55
CA THR A 42 -6.34 6.99 0.30
C THR A 42 -6.56 5.49 0.54
N TYR A 43 -5.70 4.83 1.31
CA TYR A 43 -5.85 3.41 1.63
C TYR A 43 -7.05 3.12 2.53
N ALA A 44 -7.38 4.02 3.46
CA ALA A 44 -8.58 3.91 4.29
C ALA A 44 -9.87 3.99 3.45
N VAL A 45 -9.91 4.89 2.45
CA VAL A 45 -11.02 5.01 1.50
C VAL A 45 -11.16 3.73 0.68
N PHE A 46 -10.06 3.16 0.16
CA PHE A 46 -10.11 1.88 -0.53
C PHE A 46 -10.65 0.76 0.36
N ALA A 47 -10.18 0.66 1.61
CA ALA A 47 -10.69 -0.32 2.56
C ALA A 47 -12.20 -0.17 2.78
N ALA A 48 -12.68 1.06 3.00
CA ALA A 48 -14.10 1.35 3.16
C ALA A 48 -14.93 0.99 1.92
N MET A 49 -14.43 1.28 0.71
CA MET A 49 -15.09 0.93 -0.55
C MET A 49 -15.16 -0.58 -0.77
N ILE A 50 -14.10 -1.32 -0.44
CA ILE A 50 -14.04 -2.79 -0.48
C ILE A 50 -15.08 -3.39 0.47
N VAL A 51 -15.22 -2.87 1.69
CA VAL A 51 -16.24 -3.30 2.67
C VAL A 51 -17.65 -3.06 2.14
N ARG A 52 -17.89 -1.92 1.47
CA ARG A 52 -19.16 -1.59 0.80
C ARG A 52 -19.42 -2.38 -0.49
N GLY A 53 -18.56 -3.33 -0.84
CA GLY A 53 -18.73 -4.19 -2.02
C GLY A 53 -18.44 -3.51 -3.35
N ARG A 54 -17.78 -2.33 -3.35
CA ARG A 54 -17.38 -1.66 -4.60
C ARG A 54 -16.15 -2.34 -5.19
N ASN A 55 -16.14 -2.50 -6.52
CA ASN A 55 -14.95 -2.97 -7.22
C ASN A 55 -13.96 -1.81 -7.37
N VAL A 56 -12.92 -1.82 -6.53
CA VAL A 56 -11.85 -0.82 -6.53
C VAL A 56 -10.46 -1.45 -6.65
N TYR A 57 -10.40 -2.77 -6.86
CA TYR A 57 -9.16 -3.53 -6.94
C TYR A 57 -8.18 -3.05 -8.02
N PRO A 58 -8.59 -2.71 -9.26
CA PRO A 58 -7.64 -2.23 -10.26
C PRO A 58 -7.01 -0.89 -9.86
N TRP A 59 -7.81 0.02 -9.32
CA TRP A 59 -7.33 1.32 -8.82
C TRP A 59 -6.40 1.17 -7.62
N LEU A 60 -6.74 0.28 -6.68
CA LEU A 60 -5.88 -0.01 -5.55
C LEU A 60 -4.54 -0.62 -6.00
N ALA A 61 -4.55 -1.52 -6.98
CA ALA A 61 -3.33 -2.10 -7.54
C ALA A 61 -2.43 -1.03 -8.16
N LEU A 62 -3.01 -0.10 -8.93
CA LEU A 62 -2.26 1.03 -9.52
C LEU A 62 -1.67 1.95 -8.45
N VAL A 63 -2.46 2.36 -7.46
CA VAL A 63 -1.99 3.24 -6.38
C VAL A 63 -0.90 2.57 -5.54
N ALA A 64 -1.09 1.31 -5.17
CA ALA A 64 -0.08 0.54 -4.43
C ALA A 64 1.19 0.32 -5.25
N GLY A 65 1.07 0.02 -6.55
CA GLY A 65 2.21 -0.14 -7.45
C GLY A 65 3.00 1.16 -7.65
N PHE A 66 2.32 2.29 -7.84
CA PHE A 66 2.95 3.61 -7.93
C PHE A 66 3.72 3.94 -6.64
N ASN A 67 3.08 3.72 -5.49
CA ASN A 67 3.70 3.99 -4.19
C ASN A 67 4.88 3.04 -3.92
N ALA A 68 4.77 1.76 -4.30
CA ALA A 68 5.89 0.82 -4.23
C ALA A 68 7.08 1.29 -5.09
N GLY A 69 6.82 1.75 -6.31
CA GLY A 69 7.85 2.31 -7.20
C GLY A 69 8.49 3.61 -6.69
N ARG A 70 7.76 4.39 -5.89
CA ARG A 70 8.31 5.55 -5.18
C ARG A 70 9.22 5.12 -4.02
N VAL A 71 8.73 4.23 -3.15
CA VAL A 71 9.46 3.72 -1.97
C VAL A 71 10.69 2.90 -2.38
N SER A 72 10.64 2.19 -3.51
CA SER A 72 11.76 1.38 -3.99
C SER A 72 13.03 2.20 -4.25
N ARG A 73 12.90 3.48 -4.63
CA ARG A 73 14.04 4.40 -4.82
C ARG A 73 14.77 4.73 -3.52
N SER A 74 14.13 4.53 -2.37
CA SER A 74 14.74 4.64 -1.05
C SER A 74 15.40 3.34 -0.59
N VAL A 75 15.09 2.21 -1.25
CA VAL A 75 15.61 0.87 -0.94
C VAL A 75 16.77 0.48 -1.86
N VAL A 76 16.68 0.80 -3.15
CA VAL A 76 17.70 0.47 -4.15
C VAL A 76 18.01 1.72 -4.95
N THR A 77 19.29 2.04 -5.08
CA THR A 77 19.75 3.17 -5.90
C THR A 77 19.63 2.83 -7.39
N SER A 78 19.77 3.84 -8.26
CA SER A 78 19.80 3.62 -9.71
C SER A 78 20.95 2.73 -10.18
N LEU A 79 21.98 2.54 -9.34
CA LEU A 79 23.13 1.68 -9.62
C LEU A 79 22.94 0.25 -9.09
N GLY A 80 21.79 -0.06 -8.48
CA GLY A 80 21.50 -1.38 -7.90
C GLY A 80 22.06 -1.59 -6.49
N GLU A 81 22.58 -0.54 -5.86
CA GLU A 81 23.13 -0.61 -4.50
C GLU A 81 22.03 -0.39 -3.45
N PRO A 82 22.15 -0.95 -2.23
CA PRO A 82 21.24 -0.64 -1.14
C PRO A 82 21.23 0.86 -0.81
N GLY A 83 20.04 1.46 -0.80
CA GLY A 83 19.85 2.85 -0.41
C GLY A 83 20.14 3.08 1.08
N ARG A 84 20.47 4.32 1.46
CA ARG A 84 20.78 4.70 2.85
C ARG A 84 19.69 4.30 3.86
N LEU A 85 18.44 4.27 3.41
CA LEU A 85 17.27 3.93 4.24
C LEU A 85 16.62 2.59 3.87
N ALA A 86 17.39 1.71 3.21
CA ALA A 86 16.86 0.45 2.68
C ALA A 86 16.24 -0.42 3.77
N LEU A 87 16.92 -0.61 4.89
CA LEU A 87 16.41 -1.42 6.00
C LEU A 87 15.11 -0.86 6.57
N GLN A 88 14.98 0.46 6.69
CA GLN A 88 13.77 1.10 7.22
C GLN A 88 12.60 1.05 6.23
N HIS A 89 12.87 1.11 4.93
CA HIS A 89 11.82 1.17 3.89
C HIS A 89 11.44 -0.19 3.30
N THR A 90 12.27 -1.22 3.50
CA THR A 90 12.01 -2.57 2.98
C THR A 90 10.69 -3.18 3.48
N PRO A 91 10.34 -3.10 4.79
CA PRO A 91 9.05 -3.60 5.26
C PRO A 91 7.85 -2.93 4.60
N LEU A 92 7.92 -1.60 4.41
CA LEU A 92 6.88 -0.83 3.73
C LEU A 92 6.77 -1.24 2.25
N LEU A 93 7.91 -1.38 1.57
CA LEU A 93 7.95 -1.82 0.17
C LEU A 93 7.30 -3.20 0.01
N ILE A 94 7.64 -4.17 0.87
CA ILE A 94 7.05 -5.50 0.85
C ILE A 94 5.53 -5.42 1.06
N MET A 95 5.08 -4.63 2.03
CA MET A 95 3.65 -4.46 2.30
C MET A 95 2.90 -3.86 1.09
N LEU A 96 3.47 -2.86 0.43
CA LEU A 96 2.90 -2.26 -0.79
C LEU A 96 2.84 -3.26 -1.95
N LEU A 97 3.88 -4.07 -2.14
CA LEU A 97 3.89 -5.12 -3.16
C LEU A 97 2.83 -6.19 -2.87
N LEU A 98 2.67 -6.62 -1.61
CA LEU A 98 1.63 -7.57 -1.21
C LEU A 98 0.22 -7.00 -1.44
N VAL A 99 -0.02 -5.74 -1.09
CA VAL A 99 -1.31 -5.08 -1.34
C VAL A 99 -1.58 -4.97 -2.84
N GLY A 100 -0.59 -4.50 -3.62
CA GLY A 100 -0.74 -4.32 -5.07
C GLY A 100 -0.97 -5.64 -5.81
N THR A 101 -0.19 -6.68 -5.50
CA THR A 101 -0.34 -8.01 -6.12
C THR A 101 -1.66 -8.67 -5.76
N LEU A 102 -2.08 -8.60 -4.48
CA LEU A 102 -3.36 -9.17 -4.04
C LEU A 102 -4.56 -8.42 -4.62
N ALA A 103 -4.47 -7.09 -4.74
CA ALA A 103 -5.49 -6.29 -5.42
C ALA A 103 -5.57 -6.65 -6.92
N ALA A 104 -4.44 -6.76 -7.62
CA ALA A 104 -4.42 -7.18 -9.03
C ALA A 104 -5.03 -8.58 -9.21
N TYR A 105 -4.69 -9.53 -8.33
CA TYR A 105 -5.27 -10.88 -8.33
C TYR A 105 -6.79 -10.87 -8.13
N LEU A 106 -7.29 -10.07 -7.19
CA LEU A 106 -8.74 -9.93 -6.96
C LEU A 106 -9.45 -9.26 -8.14
N SER A 107 -8.81 -8.28 -8.79
CA SER A 107 -9.34 -7.66 -10.03
C SER A 107 -9.50 -8.72 -11.12
N TYR A 108 -8.44 -9.49 -11.37
CA TYR A 108 -8.44 -10.56 -12.37
C TYR A 108 -9.54 -11.60 -12.12
N ARG A 109 -9.69 -12.07 -10.87
CA ARG A 109 -10.73 -13.04 -10.52
C ARG A 109 -12.14 -12.51 -10.72
N GLN A 110 -12.36 -11.23 -10.42
CA GLN A 110 -13.67 -10.61 -10.57
C GLN A 110 -14.07 -10.49 -12.04
N GLU A 111 -13.13 -10.14 -12.92
CA GLU A 111 -13.37 -10.07 -14.37
C GLU A 111 -13.70 -11.44 -14.99
N HIS A 112 -13.12 -12.51 -14.44
CA HIS A 112 -13.30 -13.88 -14.95
C HIS A 112 -14.38 -14.69 -14.22
N GLY A 113 -15.23 -14.03 -13.42
CA GLY A 113 -16.40 -14.67 -12.79
C GLY A 113 -16.08 -15.72 -11.72
N GLN A 114 -14.87 -15.70 -11.14
CA GLN A 114 -14.44 -16.65 -10.10
C GLN A 114 -14.62 -16.12 -8.66
N GLY A 115 -15.47 -15.12 -8.48
CA GLY A 115 -15.58 -14.27 -7.26
C GLY A 115 -16.53 -14.78 -6.20
#